data_AF-A0A937QD44-F1
#
_entry.id   AF-A0A937QD44-F1
#
_cell.length_a   1.000
_cell.length_b   1.000
_cell.length_c   1.000
_cell.angle_alpha   90.00
_cell.angle_beta   90.00
_cell.angle_gamma   90.00
#
_symmetry.space_group_name_H-M   'P 1'
#
loop_
_entity.id
_entity.type
_entity.pdbx_description
1 polymer ?
#
loop_
_entity_poly.entity_id
_entity_poly.type
_entity_poly.pdbx_seq_one_letter_code
_entity_poly.pdbx_strand_id
1 'polypeptide(L)'
;MKYLRIHTLEKGWHDRDNILLHAAFQILVDFVDKERPDESIDWNADELHKHAWEEIQDLYDWWKIKRPARKSPLDDKKLKAPPMRFKKILGSECRELIEPDKKKHSKYYDALEKHSKLEKQWEEEDQRNLHRLVDIRGFLWT
;
A
#
# COMPACT_ATOMS: atom_id res chain seq x y z
N MET A 1 9.54 -10.16 25.95
CA MET A 1 9.16 -10.48 24.56
C MET A 1 9.08 -9.16 23.80
N LYS A 2 9.88 -8.95 22.74
CA LYS A 2 9.79 -7.74 21.89
C LYS A 2 8.70 -7.99 20.84
N TYR A 3 7.82 -7.01 20.62
CA TYR A 3 6.79 -7.05 19.60
C TYR A 3 6.93 -5.84 18.68
N LEU A 4 6.78 -6.03 17.37
CA LEU A 4 6.68 -4.94 16.41
C LEU A 4 5.21 -4.51 16.32
N ARG A 5 4.90 -3.31 16.80
CA ARG A 5 3.56 -2.75 16.67
C ARG A 5 3.46 -1.97 15.36
N ILE A 6 2.57 -2.40 14.47
CA ILE A 6 2.31 -1.76 13.18
C ILE A 6 1.27 -0.67 13.40
N HIS A 7 1.69 0.59 13.41
CA HIS A 7 0.83 1.75 13.63
C HIS A 7 0.24 2.30 12.32
N THR A 8 0.84 1.92 11.19
CA THR A 8 0.46 2.36 9.85
C THR A 8 -0.67 1.54 9.24
N LEU A 9 -1.05 0.43 9.86
CA LEU A 9 -2.10 -0.46 9.37
C LEU A 9 -3.38 -0.22 10.17
N GLU A 10 -4.48 0.05 9.46
CA GLU A 10 -5.79 0.28 10.09
C GLU A 10 -6.35 -0.99 10.74
N LYS A 11 -7.35 -0.85 11.62
CA LYS A 11 -8.02 -2.00 12.21
C LYS A 11 -8.89 -2.69 11.15
N GLY A 12 -8.79 -4.01 11.04
CA GLY A 12 -9.62 -4.78 10.12
C GLY A 12 -8.96 -6.08 9.70
N TRP A 13 -9.59 -6.76 8.76
CA TRP A 13 -8.96 -7.86 8.03
C TRP A 13 -8.08 -7.28 6.93
N HIS A 14 -6.89 -7.86 6.77
CA HIS A 14 -5.92 -7.49 5.75
C HIS A 14 -5.31 -8.74 5.16
N ASP A 15 -5.03 -8.70 3.86
CA ASP A 15 -4.26 -9.72 3.17
C ASP A 15 -2.82 -9.82 3.71
N ARG A 16 -2.22 -11.00 3.55
CA ARG A 16 -0.91 -11.30 4.15
C ARG A 16 0.24 -10.53 3.51
N ASP A 17 0.14 -10.25 2.21
CA ASP A 17 1.07 -9.39 1.47
C ASP A 17 1.04 -7.95 1.98
N ASN A 18 -0.15 -7.40 2.25
CA ASN A 18 -0.31 -6.07 2.81
C ASN A 18 0.28 -6.00 4.24
N ILE A 19 0.03 -7.02 5.07
CA ILE A 19 0.64 -7.11 6.41
C ILE A 19 2.17 -7.16 6.31
N LEU A 20 2.72 -7.95 5.37
CA LEU A 20 4.17 -8.05 5.16
C LEU A 20 4.77 -6.69 4.81
N LEU A 21 4.18 -5.98 3.86
CA LEU A 21 4.62 -4.64 3.45
C LEU A 21 4.58 -3.65 4.63
N HIS A 22 3.46 -3.61 5.36
CA HIS A 22 3.31 -2.72 6.51
C HIS A 22 4.29 -3.06 7.65
N ALA A 23 4.59 -4.34 7.88
CA ALA A 23 5.56 -4.75 8.88
C ALA A 23 6.98 -4.30 8.49
N ALA A 24 7.38 -4.50 7.24
CA ALA A 24 8.69 -4.09 6.75
C ALA A 24 8.88 -2.57 6.87
N PHE A 25 7.91 -1.79 6.40
CA PHE A 25 8.00 -0.33 6.49
C PHE A 25 7.80 0.22 7.90
N GLN A 26 7.17 -0.52 8.81
CA GLN A 26 7.16 -0.13 10.23
C GLN A 26 8.56 -0.15 10.83
N ILE A 27 9.44 -1.07 10.40
CA ILE A 27 10.84 -1.10 10.85
C ILE A 27 11.57 0.16 10.35
N LEU A 28 11.41 0.52 9.08
CA LEU A 28 11.98 1.76 8.53
C LEU A 28 11.49 3.01 9.30
N VAL A 29 10.18 3.08 9.55
CA VAL A 29 9.59 4.20 10.30
C VAL A 29 10.12 4.26 11.72
N ASP A 30 10.22 3.12 12.41
CA ASP A 30 10.75 3.08 13.77
C ASP A 30 12.23 3.49 13.80
N PHE A 31 13.04 3.05 12.83
CA PHE A 31 14.43 3.46 12.69
C PHE A 31 14.56 4.99 12.54
N VAL A 32 13.85 5.58 11.58
CA VAL A 32 13.91 7.03 11.32
C VAL A 32 13.32 7.84 12.49
N ASP A 33 12.11 7.50 12.96
CA ASP A 33 11.37 8.31 13.93
C ASP A 33 11.90 8.15 15.37
N LYS A 34 12.33 6.95 15.76
CA LYS A 34 12.67 6.63 17.17
C LYS A 34 14.17 6.54 17.41
N GLU A 35 14.91 5.96 16.48
CA GLU A 35 16.35 5.77 16.64
C GLU A 35 17.15 6.99 16.17
N ARG A 36 16.54 7.86 15.35
CA ARG A 36 17.07 9.16 14.91
C ARG A 36 18.54 9.05 14.43
N PRO A 37 18.79 8.20 13.42
CA PRO A 37 20.13 7.93 12.92
C PRO A 37 20.79 9.16 12.29
N ASP A 38 20.02 10.21 11.99
CA ASP A 38 20.52 11.51 11.55
C ASP A 38 21.37 12.22 12.61
N GLU A 39 21.18 11.88 13.89
CA GLU A 39 21.94 12.48 15.00
C GLU A 39 23.19 11.67 15.40
N SER A 40 23.23 10.38 15.08
CA SER A 40 24.23 9.43 15.60
C SER A 40 25.16 8.84 14.54
N ILE A 41 24.81 8.91 13.25
CA ILE A 41 25.57 8.30 12.16
C ILE A 41 26.08 9.38 11.21
N ASP A 42 27.37 9.32 10.85
CA ASP A 42 27.91 10.15 9.78
C ASP A 42 27.59 9.55 8.41
N TRP A 43 26.43 9.92 7.88
CA TRP A 43 25.98 9.49 6.55
C TRP A 43 26.83 10.04 5.40
N ASN A 44 27.73 11.00 5.65
CA ASN A 44 28.64 11.56 4.64
C ASN A 44 30.03 10.91 4.68
N ALA A 45 30.23 9.86 5.49
CA ALA A 45 31.52 9.20 5.62
C ALA A 45 32.02 8.60 4.29
N ASP A 46 31.12 8.05 3.48
CA ASP A 46 31.40 7.56 2.13
C ASP A 46 30.15 7.61 1.23
N GLU A 47 30.37 7.39 -0.08
CA GLU A 47 29.29 7.41 -1.08
C GLU A 47 28.24 6.30 -0.86
N LEU A 48 28.61 5.17 -0.24
CA LEU A 48 27.66 4.09 0.03
C LEU A 48 26.67 4.49 1.13
N HIS A 49 27.17 5.07 2.22
CA HIS A 49 26.34 5.57 3.32
C HIS A 49 25.47 6.74 2.85
N LYS A 50 26.03 7.64 2.05
CA LYS A 50 25.27 8.77 1.50
C LYS A 50 24.12 8.28 0.62
N HIS A 51 24.40 7.36 -0.30
CA HIS A 51 23.37 6.79 -1.17
C HIS A 51 22.32 6.00 -0.36
N ALA A 52 22.74 5.23 0.64
CA ALA A 52 21.82 4.52 1.52
C ALA A 52 20.90 5.48 2.29
N TRP A 53 21.43 6.61 2.77
CA TRP A 53 20.63 7.62 3.47
C TRP A 53 19.60 8.29 2.55
N GLU A 54 20.00 8.65 1.33
CA GLU A 54 19.08 9.18 0.31
C GLU A 54 17.94 8.19 0.03
N GLU A 55 18.25 6.90 -0.13
CA GLU A 55 17.25 5.84 -0.32
C GLU A 55 16.32 5.66 0.91
N ILE A 56 16.87 5.72 2.13
CA ILE A 56 16.09 5.66 3.38
C ILE A 56 15.08 6.81 3.43
N GLN A 57 15.53 8.04 3.16
CA GLN A 57 14.68 9.23 3.18
C GLN A 57 13.58 9.15 2.11
N ASP A 58 13.94 8.76 0.88
CA ASP A 58 12.99 8.62 -0.22
C ASP A 58 11.89 7.58 0.07
N LEU A 59 12.27 6.42 0.63
CA LEU A 59 11.34 5.37 1.00
C LEU A 59 10.47 5.77 2.18
N TYR A 60 11.03 6.47 3.16
CA TYR A 60 10.29 7.01 4.30
C TYR A 60 9.23 8.01 3.85
N ASP A 61 9.61 8.98 3.02
CA ASP A 61 8.70 9.99 2.46
C ASP A 61 7.62 9.36 1.57
N TRP A 62 8.01 8.38 0.75
CA TRP A 62 7.05 7.62 -0.03
C TRP A 62 6.02 6.94 0.86
N TRP A 63 6.46 6.26 1.92
CA TRP A 63 5.58 5.51 2.81
C TRP A 63 4.65 6.42 3.63
N LYS A 64 5.15 7.56 4.12
CA LYS A 64 4.42 8.46 5.02
C LYS A 64 3.52 9.44 4.28
N ILE A 65 3.91 9.83 3.07
CA ILE A 65 3.28 10.94 2.33
C ILE A 65 2.69 10.45 1.02
N LYS A 66 3.53 9.93 0.11
CA LYS A 66 3.11 9.66 -1.29
C LYS A 66 2.10 8.52 -1.38
N ARG A 67 2.37 7.39 -0.72
CA ARG A 67 1.51 6.20 -0.73
C ARG A 67 0.14 6.45 -0.09
N PRO A 68 0.02 7.05 1.12
CA PRO A 68 -1.28 7.37 1.71
C PRO A 68 -2.07 8.43 0.93
N ALA A 69 -1.40 9.28 0.14
CA ALA A 69 -2.04 10.32 -0.67
C ALA A 69 -2.70 9.79 -1.96
N ARG A 70 -2.55 8.49 -2.29
CA ARG A 70 -3.19 7.86 -3.45
C ARG A 70 -4.70 8.10 -3.45
N LYS A 71 -5.27 8.34 -4.64
CA LYS A 71 -6.71 8.56 -4.85
C LYS A 71 -7.23 7.57 -5.86
N SER A 72 -8.26 6.81 -5.48
CA SER A 72 -8.98 5.96 -6.40
C SER A 72 -10.03 6.78 -7.16
N PRO A 73 -10.19 6.57 -8.47
CA PRO A 73 -11.35 7.06 -9.20
C PRO A 73 -12.69 6.63 -8.57
N LEU A 74 -12.71 5.51 -7.84
CA LEU A 74 -13.90 5.01 -7.14
C LEU A 74 -14.22 5.77 -5.84
N ASP A 75 -13.29 6.60 -5.33
CA ASP A 75 -13.51 7.42 -4.13
C ASP A 75 -14.46 8.60 -4.41
N ASP A 76 -14.77 8.88 -5.68
CA ASP A 76 -15.74 9.92 -6.04
C ASP A 76 -17.15 9.53 -5.58
N LYS A 77 -17.61 10.19 -4.51
CA LYS A 77 -18.95 10.02 -3.91
C LYS A 77 -20.10 10.29 -4.88
N LYS A 78 -19.86 10.94 -6.02
CA LYS A 78 -20.86 11.18 -7.07
C LYS A 78 -21.07 9.96 -7.97
N LEU A 79 -20.18 8.97 -7.93
CA LEU A 79 -20.34 7.74 -8.70
C LEU A 79 -21.45 6.88 -8.11
N LYS A 80 -22.42 6.54 -8.96
CA LYS A 80 -23.51 5.62 -8.61
C LYS A 80 -23.05 4.19 -8.84
N ALA A 81 -22.53 3.55 -7.80
CA ALA A 81 -22.22 2.13 -7.84
C ALA A 81 -23.48 1.29 -8.12
N PRO A 82 -23.38 0.25 -8.95
CA PRO A 82 -24.51 -0.64 -9.18
C PRO A 82 -24.84 -1.46 -7.92
N PRO A 83 -26.12 -1.72 -7.63
CA PRO A 83 -26.49 -2.55 -6.49
C PRO A 83 -26.10 -4.01 -6.73
N MET A 84 -25.52 -4.65 -5.72
CA MET A 84 -25.20 -6.08 -5.76
C MET A 84 -26.49 -6.88 -5.53
N ARG A 85 -26.95 -7.61 -6.55
CA ARG A 85 -28.20 -8.39 -6.51
C ARG A 85 -27.89 -9.85 -6.82
N PHE A 86 -28.60 -10.76 -6.14
CA PHE A 86 -28.39 -12.19 -6.29
C PHE A 86 -29.71 -12.90 -6.60
N LYS A 87 -29.66 -13.92 -7.45
CA LYS A 87 -30.78 -14.81 -7.77
C LYS A 87 -30.50 -16.22 -7.23
N LYS A 88 -31.50 -16.85 -6.59
CA LYS A 88 -31.37 -18.25 -6.15
C LYS A 88 -31.39 -19.19 -7.36
N ILE A 89 -30.45 -20.12 -7.40
CA ILE A 89 -30.41 -21.18 -8.42
C ILE A 89 -31.29 -22.34 -7.94
N LEU A 90 -32.15 -22.87 -8.81
CA LEU A 90 -33.06 -23.95 -8.44
C LEU A 90 -32.24 -25.23 -8.15
N GLY A 91 -32.52 -25.89 -7.01
CA GLY A 91 -31.81 -27.11 -6.62
C GLY A 91 -30.38 -26.92 -6.11
N SER A 92 -29.95 -25.68 -5.87
CA SER A 92 -28.63 -25.36 -5.31
C SER A 92 -28.76 -24.41 -4.11
N GLU A 93 -27.84 -24.56 -3.15
CA GLU A 93 -27.64 -23.59 -2.07
C GLU A 93 -26.91 -22.32 -2.56
N CYS A 94 -26.34 -22.36 -3.77
CA CYS A 94 -25.64 -21.22 -4.36
C CYS A 94 -26.61 -20.15 -4.90
N ARG A 95 -26.12 -18.90 -4.92
CA ARG A 95 -26.81 -17.77 -5.54
C ARG A 95 -25.97 -17.23 -6.69
N GLU A 96 -26.63 -16.88 -7.78
CA GLU A 96 -26.03 -16.26 -8.96
C GLU A 96 -26.04 -14.73 -8.80
N LEU A 97 -24.92 -14.07 -9.06
CA LEU A 97 -24.85 -12.62 -9.13
C LEU A 97 -25.56 -12.13 -10.39
N ILE A 98 -26.53 -11.23 -10.24
CA ILE A 98 -27.22 -10.61 -11.36
C ILE A 98 -26.33 -9.47 -11.87
N GLU A 99 -25.87 -9.56 -13.12
CA GLU A 99 -25.09 -8.50 -13.74
C GLU A 99 -25.90 -7.19 -13.83
N PRO A 100 -25.33 -6.06 -13.36
CA PRO A 100 -25.95 -4.75 -13.50
C PRO A 100 -26.02 -4.31 -14.97
N ASP A 101 -26.97 -3.42 -15.28
CA ASP A 101 -26.99 -2.76 -16.58
C ASP A 101 -25.76 -1.85 -16.75
N LYS A 102 -24.82 -2.32 -17.57
CA LYS A 102 -23.56 -1.63 -17.87
C LYS A 102 -23.77 -0.25 -18.50
N LYS A 103 -24.84 -0.04 -19.27
CA LYS A 103 -25.13 1.27 -19.89
C LYS A 103 -25.59 2.27 -18.84
N LYS A 104 -26.42 1.85 -17.88
CA LYS A 104 -26.91 2.70 -16.80
C LYS A 104 -25.79 3.16 -15.85
N HIS A 105 -24.76 2.33 -15.70
CA HIS A 105 -23.62 2.57 -14.80
C HIS A 105 -22.30 2.78 -15.57
N SER A 106 -22.33 3.26 -16.81
CA SER A 106 -21.14 3.38 -17.67
C SER A 106 -20.00 4.14 -16.98
N LYS A 107 -20.29 5.29 -16.38
CA LYS A 107 -19.31 6.11 -15.63
C LYS A 107 -18.63 5.34 -14.48
N TYR A 108 -19.37 4.45 -13.81
CA TYR A 108 -18.81 3.61 -12.76
C TYR A 108 -17.86 2.57 -13.34
N TYR A 109 -18.24 1.90 -14.44
CA TYR A 109 -17.39 0.92 -15.08
C TYR A 109 -16.13 1.56 -15.71
N ASP A 110 -16.23 2.76 -16.27
CA ASP A 110 -15.08 3.53 -16.74
C ASP A 110 -14.12 3.87 -15.58
N ALA A 111 -14.67 4.26 -14.43
CA ALA A 111 -13.88 4.52 -13.22
C ALA A 111 -13.25 3.24 -12.66
N LEU A 112 -13.98 2.12 -12.70
CA LEU A 112 -13.50 0.80 -12.27
C LEU A 112 -12.33 0.31 -13.13
N GLU A 113 -12.41 0.49 -14.46
CA GLU A 113 -11.31 0.14 -15.36
C GLU A 113 -10.06 0.98 -15.08
N LYS A 114 -10.25 2.30 -14.87
CA LYS A 114 -9.14 3.19 -14.48
C LYS A 114 -8.55 2.81 -13.13
N HIS A 115 -9.39 2.48 -12.16
CA HIS A 115 -8.95 2.05 -10.84
C HIS A 115 -8.13 0.76 -10.93
N SER A 116 -8.58 -0.25 -11.66
CA SER A 116 -7.84 -1.51 -11.84
C SER A 116 -6.46 -1.29 -12.49
N LYS A 117 -6.36 -0.35 -13.44
CA LYS A 117 -5.07 0.03 -14.03
C LYS A 117 -4.13 0.69 -13.01
N LEU A 118 -4.67 1.57 -12.16
CA LEU A 118 -3.91 2.24 -11.11
C LEU A 118 -3.48 1.26 -10.01
N GLU A 119 -4.36 0.35 -9.61
CA GLU A 119 -4.09 -0.68 -8.61
C GLU A 119 -2.87 -1.52 -9.01
N LYS A 120 -2.83 -1.98 -10.26
CA LYS A 120 -1.65 -2.69 -10.79
C LYS A 120 -0.37 -1.85 -10.72
N GLN A 121 -0.45 -0.56 -11.06
CA GLN A 121 0.72 0.33 -10.96
C GLN A 121 1.17 0.54 -9.52
N TRP A 122 0.23 0.61 -8.58
CA TRP A 122 0.52 0.75 -7.15
C TRP A 122 1.10 -0.53 -6.56
N GLU A 123 0.62 -1.70 -6.97
CA GLU A 123 1.20 -2.99 -6.59
C GLU A 123 2.64 -3.12 -7.09
N GLU A 124 2.89 -2.75 -8.35
CA GLU A 124 4.25 -2.74 -8.91
C GLU A 124 5.16 -1.74 -8.17
N GLU A 125 4.63 -0.57 -7.77
CA GLU A 125 5.36 0.40 -6.95
C GLU A 125 5.66 -0.13 -5.54
N ASP A 126 4.67 -0.72 -4.88
CA ASP A 126 4.81 -1.32 -3.55
C ASP A 126 5.88 -2.43 -3.58
N GLN A 127 5.89 -3.28 -4.61
CA GLN A 127 6.90 -4.33 -4.81
C GLN A 127 8.30 -3.74 -5.01
N ARG A 128 8.45 -2.73 -5.89
CA ARG A 128 9.74 -2.08 -6.14
C ARG A 128 10.31 -1.46 -4.88
N ASN A 129 9.49 -0.75 -4.12
CA ASN A 129 9.94 -0.08 -2.89
C ASN A 129 10.23 -1.07 -1.76
N LEU A 130 9.51 -2.20 -1.70
CA LEU A 130 9.87 -3.29 -0.80
C LEU A 130 11.25 -3.89 -1.15
N HIS A 131 11.55 -4.08 -2.44
CA HIS A 131 12.90 -4.53 -2.86
C HIS A 131 13.97 -3.52 -2.45
N ARG A 132 13.78 -2.23 -2.74
CA ARG A 132 14.70 -1.15 -2.33
C ARG A 132 14.97 -1.17 -0.82
N LEU A 133 13.92 -1.34 -0.01
CA LEU A 133 14.06 -1.46 1.45
C LEU A 133 14.89 -2.68 1.86
N VAL A 134 14.68 -3.82 1.21
CA VAL A 134 15.47 -5.04 1.46
C VAL A 134 16.94 -4.82 1.08
N ASP A 135 17.23 -4.10 0.00
CA ASP A 135 18.59 -3.84 -0.45
C ASP A 135 19.37 -2.96 0.54
N ILE A 136 18.73 -1.93 1.11
CA ILE A 136 19.36 -1.02 2.07
C ILE A 136 19.30 -1.53 3.53
N ARG A 137 18.71 -2.70 3.79
CA ARG A 137 18.50 -3.21 5.16
C ARG A 137 19.78 -3.28 6.00
N GLY A 138 20.93 -3.46 5.35
CA GLY A 138 22.24 -3.53 6.01
C GLY A 138 22.70 -2.21 6.64
N PHE A 139 22.03 -1.09 6.32
CA PHE A 139 22.29 0.23 6.88
C PHE A 139 21.29 0.61 7.99
N LEU A 140 20.28 -0.23 8.26
CA LEU A 140 19.29 -0.01 9.32
C LEU A 140 19.83 -0.51 10.67
N TRP A 141 20.96 0.05 11.10
CA TRP A 141 21.58 -0.20 12.40
C TRP A 141 21.87 1.14 13.07
N THR A 142 21.80 1.15 14.41
CA THR A 142 22.22 2.27 15.26
C THR A 142 23.23 1.80 16.29
#